data_AF-A0A9D6E8I3-F1
#
_entry.id   AF-A0A9D6E8I3-F1
#
_cell.length_a   1.000
_cell.length_b   1.000
_cell.length_c   1.000
_cell.angle_alpha   90.00
_cell.angle_beta   90.00
_cell.angle_gamma   90.00
#
_symmetry.space_group_name_H-M   'P 1'
#
loop_
_entity.id
_entity.type
_entity.pdbx_description
1 polymer ?
#
loop_
_entity_poly.entity_id
_entity_poly.type
_entity_poly.pdbx_seq_one_letter_code
_entity_poly.pdbx_strand_id
1 'polypeptide(L)'
;MFSLGQRSQVAEPPQWTVEKQAAVVLRLLHGEPIDAVSTETGIPMGELDSWRRVFLEAAAKALREHTRRVAKQVARERRRKAAEPAHSDFAAVPEPDPNAAKLPVPEHLHYLWVTLGLDDE
;
A
#
# COMPACT_ATOMS: atom_id res chain seq x y z
N MET A 1 -16.21 -45.51 -44.56
CA MET A 1 -15.10 -45.68 -43.61
C MET A 1 -14.13 -44.55 -43.88
N PHE A 2 -13.95 -43.52 -43.06
CA PHE A 2 -13.75 -43.46 -41.61
C PHE A 2 -14.55 -42.32 -40.95
N SER A 3 -14.82 -42.52 -39.66
CA SER A 3 -15.75 -41.75 -38.82
C SER A 3 -15.30 -40.32 -38.54
N LEU A 4 -16.28 -39.40 -38.49
CA LEU A 4 -16.22 -38.16 -37.73
C LEU A 4 -16.01 -38.46 -36.24
N GLY A 5 -15.36 -37.55 -35.52
CA GLY A 5 -15.64 -37.39 -34.09
C GLY A 5 -14.42 -37.41 -33.18
N GLN A 6 -13.56 -36.40 -33.29
CA GLN A 6 -12.82 -35.94 -32.11
C GLN A 6 -12.64 -34.43 -32.20
N ARG A 7 -13.77 -33.71 -32.15
CA ARG A 7 -13.73 -32.36 -31.58
C ARG A 7 -13.28 -32.56 -30.14
N SER A 8 -12.06 -32.14 -29.86
CA SER A 8 -11.46 -32.13 -28.54
C SER A 8 -12.52 -31.74 -27.52
N GLN A 9 -12.91 -32.68 -26.67
CA GLN A 9 -13.50 -32.33 -25.39
C GLN A 9 -12.43 -31.48 -24.71
N VAL A 10 -12.61 -30.16 -24.74
CA VAL A 10 -11.95 -29.26 -23.79
C VAL A 10 -12.58 -29.64 -22.47
N ALA A 11 -12.03 -30.67 -21.84
CA ALA A 11 -12.32 -31.00 -20.47
C ALA A 11 -12.04 -29.73 -19.67
N GLU A 12 -13.07 -29.16 -19.06
CA GLU A 12 -12.86 -28.09 -18.09
C GLU A 12 -11.77 -28.56 -17.13
N PRO A 13 -10.68 -27.79 -16.96
CA PRO A 13 -9.60 -28.23 -16.09
C PRO A 13 -10.20 -28.45 -14.70
N PRO A 14 -9.92 -29.59 -14.05
CA PRO A 14 -10.40 -29.85 -12.71
C PRO A 14 -10.10 -28.64 -11.83
N GLN A 15 -11.11 -28.19 -11.10
CA GLN A 15 -11.10 -26.89 -10.43
C GLN A 15 -10.10 -26.93 -9.27
N TRP A 16 -8.83 -26.64 -9.56
CA TRP A 16 -7.80 -26.46 -8.55
C TRP A 16 -8.11 -25.20 -7.77
N THR A 17 -8.24 -25.32 -6.46
CA THR A 17 -8.32 -24.15 -5.59
C THR A 17 -6.97 -23.44 -5.58
N VAL A 18 -7.01 -22.11 -5.47
CA VAL A 18 -5.79 -21.28 -5.48
C VAL A 18 -4.86 -21.66 -4.34
N GLU A 19 -5.41 -22.07 -3.19
CA GLU A 19 -4.67 -22.52 -2.02
C GLU A 19 -3.88 -23.80 -2.32
N LYS A 20 -4.49 -24.74 -3.04
CA LYS A 20 -3.85 -26.01 -3.41
C LYS A 20 -2.77 -25.79 -4.46
N GLN A 21 -3.01 -24.89 -5.42
CA GLN A 21 -2.00 -24.45 -6.39
C GLN A 21 -0.81 -23.78 -5.68
N ALA A 22 -1.06 -22.90 -4.70
CA ALA A 22 -0.01 -22.26 -3.92
C ALA A 22 0.82 -23.29 -3.12
N ALA A 23 0.18 -24.29 -2.51
CA ALA A 23 0.87 -25.36 -1.79
C ALA A 23 1.81 -26.16 -2.71
N VAL A 24 1.37 -26.47 -3.95
CA VAL A 24 2.20 -27.13 -4.96
C VAL A 24 3.38 -26.26 -5.37
N VAL A 25 3.16 -24.96 -5.60
CA VAL A 25 4.26 -24.04 -5.94
C VAL A 25 5.27 -23.94 -4.79
N LEU A 26 4.81 -23.91 -3.53
CA LEU A 26 5.70 -23.90 -2.37
C LEU A 26 6.58 -25.15 -2.32
N ARG A 27 6.02 -26.33 -2.60
CA ARG A 27 6.80 -27.58 -2.72
C ARG A 27 7.91 -27.46 -3.77
N LEU A 28 7.60 -26.92 -4.94
CA LEU A 28 8.60 -26.67 -5.99
C LEU A 28 9.66 -25.66 -5.57
N LEU A 29 9.29 -24.62 -4.80
CA LEU A 29 10.24 -23.63 -4.28
C LEU A 29 11.13 -24.18 -3.15
N HIS A 30 10.66 -25.20 -2.43
CA HIS A 30 11.46 -25.94 -1.45
C HIS A 30 12.52 -26.86 -2.09
N GLY A 31 12.53 -26.97 -3.43
CA GLY A 31 13.51 -27.75 -4.18
C GLY A 31 13.05 -29.18 -4.50
N GLU A 32 11.79 -29.50 -4.26
CA GLU A 32 11.24 -30.78 -4.72
C GLU A 32 11.23 -30.83 -6.26
N PRO A 33 11.68 -31.95 -6.87
CA PRO A 33 11.91 -31.98 -8.29
C PRO A 33 10.57 -32.02 -9.05
N ILE A 34 10.51 -31.29 -10.15
CA ILE A 34 9.26 -31.00 -10.88
C ILE A 34 8.60 -32.26 -11.47
N ASP A 35 9.40 -33.29 -11.75
CA ASP A 35 8.97 -34.60 -12.24
C ASP A 35 8.24 -35.42 -11.17
N ALA A 36 8.73 -35.42 -9.94
CA ALA A 36 8.06 -36.05 -8.81
C ALA A 36 6.72 -35.37 -8.52
N VAL A 37 6.72 -34.04 -8.44
CA VAL A 37 5.50 -33.25 -8.21
C VAL A 37 4.49 -33.41 -9.35
N SER A 38 4.95 -33.47 -10.60
CA SER A 38 4.10 -33.71 -11.78
C SER A 38 3.43 -35.08 -11.72
N THR A 39 4.19 -36.12 -11.34
CA THR A 39 3.68 -37.49 -11.22
C THR A 39 2.65 -37.62 -10.10
N GLU A 40 2.88 -36.97 -8.95
CA GLU A 40 1.96 -37.02 -7.81
C GLU A 40 0.67 -36.21 -8.05
N THR A 41 0.80 -35.02 -8.65
CA THR A 41 -0.34 -34.11 -8.84
C THR A 41 -1.12 -34.38 -10.13
N GLY A 42 -0.52 -35.08 -11.09
CA GLY A 42 -1.05 -35.27 -12.45
C GLY A 42 -0.97 -34.01 -13.32
N ILE A 43 -0.32 -32.93 -12.84
CA ILE A 43 -0.18 -31.68 -13.58
C ILE A 43 1.05 -31.76 -14.49
N PRO A 44 0.96 -31.37 -15.77
CA PRO A 44 2.11 -31.32 -16.67
C PRO A 44 3.24 -30.42 -16.14
N MET A 45 4.50 -30.81 -16.33
CA MET A 45 5.66 -30.03 -15.88
C MET A 45 5.66 -28.59 -16.42
N GLY A 46 5.21 -28.38 -17.66
CA GLY A 46 5.12 -27.04 -18.26
C GLY A 46 4.13 -26.12 -17.53
N GLU A 47 3.02 -26.67 -17.05
CA GLU A 47 2.02 -25.93 -16.28
C GLU A 47 2.55 -25.60 -14.87
N LEU A 48 3.24 -26.56 -14.24
CA LEU A 48 3.93 -26.34 -12.97
C LEU A 48 5.03 -25.27 -13.07
N ASP A 49 5.80 -25.26 -14.16
CA ASP A 49 6.80 -24.23 -14.42
C ASP A 49 6.16 -22.85 -14.64
N SER A 50 5.04 -22.80 -15.37
CA SER A 50 4.24 -21.58 -15.55
C SER A 50 3.77 -21.02 -14.21
N TRP A 51 3.19 -21.86 -13.35
CA TRP A 51 2.74 -21.46 -12.02
C TRP A 51 3.87 -20.90 -11.17
N ARG A 52 5.04 -21.55 -11.20
CA ARG A 52 6.24 -21.07 -10.51
C ARG A 52 6.67 -19.70 -11.00
N ARG A 53 6.70 -19.46 -12.31
CA ARG A 53 7.07 -18.16 -12.90
C ARG A 53 6.12 -17.05 -12.49
N VAL A 54 4.81 -17.29 -12.62
CA VAL A 54 3.76 -16.32 -12.25
C VAL A 54 3.87 -15.98 -10.76
N PHE A 55 4.06 -16.99 -9.90
CA PHE A 55 4.23 -16.77 -8.47
C PHE A 55 5.47 -15.92 -8.15
N LEU A 56 6.62 -16.23 -8.76
CA LEU A 56 7.86 -15.49 -8.52
C LEU A 56 7.77 -14.03 -8.98
N GLU A 57 7.13 -13.77 -10.12
CA GLU A 57 6.89 -12.42 -10.60
C GLU A 57 6.01 -11.61 -9.63
N ALA A 58 4.90 -12.22 -9.19
CA ALA A 58 4.00 -11.62 -8.23
C ALA A 58 4.67 -11.37 -6.87
N ALA A 59 5.45 -12.34 -6.37
CA ALA A 59 6.20 -12.24 -5.12
C ALA A 59 7.23 -11.11 -5.19
N ALA A 60 7.98 -10.99 -6.29
CA ALA A 60 8.95 -9.91 -6.48
C ALA A 60 8.27 -8.54 -6.47
N LYS A 61 7.09 -8.42 -7.09
CA LYS A 61 6.29 -7.18 -7.07
C LYS A 61 5.80 -6.86 -5.66
N ALA A 62 5.28 -7.86 -4.94
CA ALA A 62 4.80 -7.70 -3.57
C ALA A 62 5.92 -7.28 -2.60
N LEU A 63 7.11 -7.86 -2.73
CA LEU A 63 8.29 -7.51 -1.93
C LEU A 63 8.71 -6.06 -2.17
N ARG A 64 8.81 -5.62 -3.43
CA ARG A 64 9.11 -4.22 -3.76
C ARG A 64 8.13 -3.25 -3.11
N GLU A 65 6.83 -3.58 -3.16
CA GLU A 65 5.81 -2.74 -2.53
C GLU A 65 5.90 -2.73 -1.01
N HIS A 66 6.18 -3.89 -0.40
CA HIS A 66 6.41 -3.97 1.03
C HIS A 66 7.58 -3.08 1.47
N THR A 67 8.72 -3.16 0.79
CA THR A 67 9.89 -2.30 1.07
C THR A 67 9.54 -0.82 0.97
N ARG A 68 8.80 -0.41 -0.08
CA ARG A 68 8.33 0.99 -0.23
C ARG A 68 7.44 1.44 0.92
N ARG A 69 6.49 0.60 1.35
CA ARG A 69 5.60 0.90 2.47
C ARG A 69 6.38 1.09 3.77
N VAL A 70 7.32 0.20 4.07
CA VAL A 70 8.17 0.29 5.27
C VAL A 70 9.01 1.57 5.23
N ALA A 71 9.65 1.88 4.10
CA ALA A 71 10.43 3.11 3.96
C ALA A 71 9.59 4.38 4.21
N LYS A 72 8.33 4.40 3.71
CA LYS A 72 7.39 5.50 3.94
C LYS A 72 6.99 5.63 5.41
N GLN A 73 6.80 4.51 6.12
CA GLN A 73 6.50 4.52 7.56
C GLN A 73 7.67 5.10 8.35
N VAL A 74 8.89 4.65 8.09
CA VAL A 74 10.11 5.17 8.74
C VAL A 74 10.27 6.67 8.47
N ALA A 75 10.04 7.14 7.25
CA ALA A 75 10.11 8.56 6.92
C ALA A 75 9.06 9.40 7.68
N ARG A 76 7.84 8.87 7.87
CA ARG A 76 6.79 9.52 8.66
C ARG A 76 7.17 9.62 10.13
N GLU A 77 7.71 8.55 10.70
CA GLU A 77 8.17 8.53 12.09
C GLU A 77 9.30 9.53 12.32
N ARG A 78 10.27 9.60 11.40
CA ARG A 78 11.34 10.61 11.45
C ARG A 78 10.80 12.04 11.42
N ARG A 79 9.81 12.32 10.56
CA ARG A 79 9.16 13.64 10.51
C ARG A 79 8.42 13.98 11.80
N ARG A 80 7.72 13.01 12.39
CA ARG A 80 7.05 13.19 13.69
C ARG A 80 8.05 13.56 14.79
N LYS A 81 9.15 12.81 14.90
CA LYS A 81 10.21 13.09 15.89
C LYS A 81 10.86 14.46 15.66
N ALA A 82 11.03 14.88 14.41
CA ALA A 82 11.59 16.19 14.06
C ALA A 82 10.63 17.36 14.31
N ALA A 83 9.31 17.12 14.36
CA ALA A 83 8.31 18.15 14.64
C ALA A 83 8.12 18.40 16.15
N GLU A 84 8.43 17.43 17.00
CA GLU A 84 8.36 17.52 18.46
C GLU A 84 9.22 18.66 19.08
N PRO A 85 10.44 18.97 18.60
CA PRO A 85 11.18 20.15 19.08
C PRO A 85 10.63 21.49 18.54
N ALA A 86 9.93 21.50 17.41
CA ALA A 86 9.45 22.75 16.79
C ALA A 86 8.19 23.34 17.47
N HIS A 87 7.45 22.53 18.23
CA HIS A 87 6.33 23.03 19.05
C HIS A 87 6.77 23.65 20.38
N SER A 88 8.04 23.49 20.77
CA SER A 88 8.56 24.04 22.04
C SER A 88 9.03 25.49 21.94
N ASP A 89 9.30 26.00 20.73
CA ASP A 89 9.81 27.37 20.53
C ASP A 89 8.69 28.43 20.36
N PHE A 90 7.42 28.02 20.33
CA PHE A 90 6.28 28.93 20.54
C PHE A 90 6.00 29.16 22.04
N ALA A 91 7.02 29.00 22.88
CA ALA A 91 6.94 29.25 24.31
C ALA A 91 6.82 30.75 24.58
N ALA A 92 5.74 31.09 25.29
CA ALA A 92 5.34 32.40 25.79
C ALA A 92 4.87 33.39 24.72
N VAL A 93 3.57 33.34 24.41
CA VAL A 93 2.85 34.58 24.03
C VAL A 93 3.07 35.55 25.19
N PRO A 94 3.77 36.67 25.01
CA PRO A 94 3.88 37.67 26.07
C PRO A 94 2.47 38.12 26.44
N GLU A 95 2.18 38.30 27.74
CA GLU A 95 0.91 38.85 28.17
C GLU A 95 0.61 40.11 27.35
N PRO A 96 -0.60 40.22 26.75
CA PRO A 96 -0.92 41.37 25.92
C PRO A 96 -0.76 42.64 26.76
N ASP A 97 0.00 43.61 26.23
CA ASP A 97 0.15 44.91 26.87
C ASP A 97 -1.25 45.45 27.21
N PRO A 98 -1.56 45.77 28.49
CA PRO A 98 -2.86 46.29 28.88
C PRO A 98 -3.22 47.61 28.18
N ASN A 99 -2.26 48.27 27.56
CA ASN A 99 -2.46 49.47 26.76
C ASN A 99 -2.70 49.18 25.27
N ALA A 100 -2.53 47.93 24.80
CA ALA A 100 -2.77 47.53 23.41
C ALA A 100 -4.25 47.72 23.00
N ALA A 101 -5.18 47.58 23.96
CA ALA A 101 -6.61 47.83 23.75
C ALA A 101 -6.94 49.32 23.53
N LYS A 102 -6.00 50.24 23.79
CA LYS A 102 -6.20 51.70 23.64
C LYS A 102 -5.50 52.29 22.43
N LEU A 103 -4.84 51.47 21.62
CA LEU A 103 -4.22 51.94 20.38
C LEU A 103 -5.33 52.28 19.38
N PRO A 104 -5.32 53.49 18.76
CA PRO A 104 -6.29 53.82 17.74
C PRO A 104 -6.10 52.84 16.56
N VAL A 105 -7.16 52.11 16.24
CA VAL A 105 -7.16 51.19 15.10
C VAL A 105 -6.83 52.01 13.83
N PRO A 106 -5.77 51.67 13.09
CA PRO A 106 -5.45 52.35 11.86
C PRO A 106 -6.62 52.31 10.87
N GLU A 107 -6.96 53.44 10.23
CA GLU A 107 -8.11 53.56 9.30
C GLU A 107 -8.15 52.48 8.20
N HIS A 108 -7.00 51.98 7.75
CA HIS A 108 -6.93 50.94 6.72
C HIS A 108 -7.39 49.56 7.22
N LEU A 109 -7.45 49.35 8.54
CA LEU A 109 -7.94 48.13 9.17
C LEU A 109 -9.42 48.21 9.56
N HIS A 110 -10.06 49.38 9.50
CA HIS A 110 -11.52 49.49 9.68
C HIS A 110 -12.30 48.62 8.70
N TYR A 111 -11.82 48.52 7.45
CA TYR A 111 -12.48 47.70 6.43
C TYR A 111 -12.49 46.21 6.79
N LEU A 112 -11.42 45.71 7.41
CA LEU A 112 -11.30 44.30 7.83
C LEU A 112 -12.11 44.02 9.11
N TRP A 113 -12.18 44.99 10.01
CA TRP A 113 -12.91 44.84 11.27
C TRP A 113 -14.43 44.80 11.07
N VAL A 114 -14.95 45.65 10.17
CA VAL A 114 -16.36 45.65 9.75
C VAL A 114 -16.73 44.38 8.96
N THR A 115 -15.82 43.83 8.15
CA THR A 115 -16.11 42.57 7.43
C THR A 115 -16.08 41.33 8.32
N LEU A 116 -15.37 41.39 9.45
CA LEU A 116 -15.28 40.29 10.40
C LEU A 116 -16.33 40.35 11.53
N GLY A 117 -17.16 41.41 11.58
CA GLY A 117 -18.29 41.52 12.51
C GLY A 117 -17.87 41.55 13.98
N LEU A 118 -16.74 42.17 14.28
CA LEU A 118 -16.16 42.23 15.61
C LEU A 118 -16.59 43.47 16.41
N ASP A 119 -17.77 44.06 16.16
CA ASP A 119 -18.24 45.23 16.94
C ASP A 119 -18.38 44.89 18.45
N ASP A 120 -17.70 45.67 19.29
CA ASP A 120 -17.94 45.78 20.74
C ASP A 120 -19.17 46.67 20.95
N GLU A 121 -20.20 46.17 21.64
CA GLU A 121 -21.31 46.98 22.20
C GLU A 121 -20.85 47.83 23.39
#